data_AF-A0A3D4BT45-F1
#
_entry.id   AF-A0A3D4BT45-F1
#
_cell.length_a   1.000
_cell.length_b   1.000
_cell.length_c   1.000
_cell.angle_alpha   90.00
_cell.angle_beta   90.00
_cell.angle_gamma   90.00
#
_symmetry.space_group_name_H-M   'P 1'
#
loop_
_entity.id
_entity.type
_entity.pdbx_description
1 polymer ?
#
loop_
_entity_poly.entity_id
_entity_poly.type
_entity_poly.pdbx_seq_one_letter_code
_entity_poly.pdbx_strand_id
1 'polypeptide(L)'
;MQEQLSNSEENNEGSDLRYYLFKIVSIWPYIIICIALALSIAFIYNRYSKEIYRATVILLIESENTSSLSNVMEAIGYYNPRLTFENEVVIIKSLAMAERTIQHTDFGVEYWTEGRVRVTELYDKSPIELVMDSTHVQAINYDIVVADNGKGGYEVSIMNLDQSPSLYNYEEFKYEEINIGKAAGNIDATVNLKDGEWYTTPYHSFKIVRKNDDPFNELTIKLKSVQSIATQWQKRLEVEPTAKGSSAVDITSTAENPEKVRVYLNELVQQYLDFGLFVKNEIAKNTLEFVSSELNRVGDTLRAIETNLADFRSDKMILDVSMKAQKYYEQITELERQLTSLEIERNYINYIEDYLRGDQFQDDPVIPMTLGDGTSQKIIDQLAELESRKASLGITASEANPVLKNMNEQIGYLKSRLREAMKGVEERNSARIAKLQKELRNLESNLSELPEQ
;
A
#
# COMPACT_ATOMS: atom_id res chain seq x y z
N MET A 1 59.32 -6.53 -54.97
CA MET A 1 58.81 -7.82 -54.46
C MET A 1 57.72 -7.60 -53.42
N GLN A 2 56.78 -6.67 -53.68
CA GLN A 2 55.64 -6.38 -52.80
C GLN A 2 54.33 -6.15 -53.60
N GLU A 3 54.39 -5.76 -54.87
CA GLU A 3 53.20 -5.68 -55.75
C GLU A 3 52.70 -7.02 -56.32
N GLN A 4 53.46 -8.11 -56.20
CA GLN A 4 53.02 -9.43 -56.68
C GLN A 4 52.39 -10.32 -55.60
N LEU A 5 52.38 -9.89 -54.33
CA LEU A 5 51.68 -10.60 -53.25
C LEU A 5 50.26 -10.07 -53.01
N SER A 6 49.99 -8.82 -53.37
CA SER A 6 48.63 -8.23 -53.27
C SER A 6 47.64 -8.76 -54.31
N ASN A 7 48.11 -9.20 -55.48
CA ASN A 7 47.23 -9.58 -56.60
C ASN A 7 46.86 -11.08 -56.64
N SER A 8 47.45 -11.90 -55.76
CA SER A 8 47.19 -13.34 -55.65
C SER A 8 46.23 -13.72 -54.52
N GLU A 9 45.99 -12.83 -53.55
CA GLU A 9 44.98 -13.05 -52.50
C GLU A 9 43.57 -12.67 -52.99
N GLU A 10 43.42 -11.60 -53.79
CA GLU A 10 42.11 -11.18 -54.34
C GLU A 10 41.49 -12.18 -55.34
N ASN A 11 42.30 -12.97 -56.07
CA ASN A 11 41.81 -13.92 -57.08
C ASN A 11 41.42 -15.31 -56.53
N ASN A 12 41.88 -15.68 -55.32
CA ASN A 12 41.50 -16.95 -54.70
C ASN A 12 40.18 -16.85 -53.93
N GLU A 13 39.92 -15.72 -53.26
CA GLU A 13 38.66 -15.50 -52.54
C GLU A 13 37.44 -15.54 -53.48
N GLY A 14 37.56 -14.98 -54.69
CA GLY A 14 36.47 -14.96 -55.68
C GLY A 14 36.14 -16.32 -56.30
N SER A 15 37.09 -17.26 -56.33
CA SER A 15 36.87 -18.61 -56.86
C SER A 15 36.30 -19.57 -55.80
N ASP A 16 36.74 -19.44 -54.55
CA ASP A 16 36.14 -20.13 -53.41
C ASP A 16 34.68 -19.69 -53.17
N LEU A 17 34.38 -18.39 -53.30
CA LEU A 17 33.00 -17.88 -53.17
C LEU A 17 32.05 -18.51 -54.20
N ARG A 18 32.51 -18.64 -55.45
CA ARG A 18 31.74 -19.30 -56.52
C ARG A 18 31.51 -20.78 -56.22
N TYR A 19 32.53 -21.47 -55.69
CA TYR A 19 32.40 -22.87 -55.30
C TYR A 19 31.34 -23.09 -54.21
N TYR A 20 31.37 -22.30 -53.13
CA TYR A 20 30.36 -22.38 -52.08
C TYR A 20 28.97 -21.97 -52.59
N LEU A 21 28.85 -20.98 -53.48
CA LEU A 21 27.59 -20.59 -54.11
C LEU A 21 26.98 -21.72 -54.95
N PHE A 22 27.76 -22.38 -55.81
CA PHE A 22 27.25 -23.52 -56.59
C PHE A 22 26.86 -24.71 -55.70
N LYS A 23 27.56 -24.91 -54.57
CA LYS A 23 27.21 -25.93 -53.58
C LYS A 23 25.89 -25.62 -52.86
N ILE A 24 25.64 -24.36 -52.51
CA ILE A 24 24.36 -23.89 -51.93
C ILE A 24 23.23 -24.04 -52.95
N VAL A 25 23.45 -23.65 -54.21
CA VAL A 25 22.47 -23.81 -55.29
C VAL A 25 22.15 -25.28 -55.54
N SER A 26 23.09 -26.22 -55.37
CA SER A 26 22.82 -27.66 -55.49
C SER A 26 21.91 -28.20 -54.37
N ILE A 27 21.96 -27.60 -53.18
CA ILE A 27 21.19 -27.99 -51.98
C ILE A 27 19.83 -27.27 -51.91
N TRP A 28 19.48 -26.45 -52.91
CA TRP A 28 18.27 -25.61 -52.93
C TRP A 28 16.94 -26.31 -52.54
N PRO A 29 16.66 -27.59 -52.84
CA PRO A 29 15.41 -28.22 -52.41
C PRO A 29 15.39 -28.46 -50.89
N TYR A 30 16.52 -28.81 -50.28
CA TYR A 30 16.63 -28.95 -48.82
C TYR A 30 16.51 -27.60 -48.11
N ILE A 31 17.01 -26.53 -48.73
CA ILE A 31 16.83 -25.16 -48.22
C ILE A 31 15.34 -24.81 -48.22
N ILE A 32 14.62 -25.08 -49.31
CA ILE A 32 13.17 -24.84 -49.38
C ILE A 32 12.42 -25.67 -48.34
N ILE A 33 12.78 -26.95 -48.16
CA ILE A 33 12.15 -27.80 -47.14
C ILE A 33 12.41 -27.25 -45.73
N CYS A 34 13.64 -26.84 -45.42
CA CYS A 34 13.96 -26.23 -44.12
C CYS A 34 13.20 -24.91 -43.91
N ILE A 35 13.07 -24.07 -44.94
CA ILE A 35 12.28 -22.83 -44.86
C ILE A 35 10.80 -23.16 -44.64
N ALA A 36 10.24 -24.11 -45.38
CA ALA A 36 8.84 -24.53 -45.22
C ALA A 36 8.59 -25.12 -43.83
N LEU A 37 9.52 -25.91 -43.30
CA LEU A 37 9.46 -26.45 -41.95
C LEU A 37 9.53 -25.32 -40.90
N ALA A 38 10.46 -24.38 -41.04
CA ALA A 38 10.60 -23.25 -40.13
C ALA A 38 9.35 -22.35 -40.14
N LEU A 39 8.77 -22.07 -41.32
CA LEU A 39 7.52 -21.33 -41.45
C LEU A 39 6.34 -22.09 -40.86
N SER A 40 6.30 -23.42 -41.02
CA SER A 40 5.25 -24.26 -40.41
C SER A 40 5.34 -24.23 -38.89
N ILE A 41 6.54 -24.35 -38.32
CA ILE A 41 6.76 -24.24 -36.87
C ILE A 41 6.38 -22.84 -36.38
N ALA A 42 6.79 -21.78 -37.07
CA ALA A 42 6.44 -20.40 -36.72
C ALA A 42 4.92 -20.15 -36.79
N PHE A 43 4.25 -20.70 -37.81
CA PHE A 43 2.80 -20.63 -37.94
C PHE A 43 2.08 -21.35 -36.80
N ILE A 44 2.50 -22.58 -36.48
CA ILE A 44 1.96 -23.34 -35.34
C ILE A 44 2.20 -22.56 -34.04
N TYR A 45 3.42 -22.08 -33.82
CA TYR A 45 3.74 -21.29 -32.63
C TYR A 45 2.85 -20.06 -32.47
N ASN A 46 2.70 -19.24 -33.52
CA ASN A 46 1.83 -18.06 -33.49
C ASN A 46 0.35 -18.41 -33.34
N ARG A 47 -0.08 -19.58 -33.84
CA ARG A 47 -1.47 -20.02 -33.75
C ARG A 47 -1.87 -20.44 -32.32
N TYR A 48 -0.93 -20.99 -31.55
CA TYR A 48 -1.15 -21.51 -30.19
C TYR A 48 -0.63 -20.60 -29.08
N SER A 49 0.24 -19.63 -29.39
CA SER A 49 0.76 -18.69 -28.38
C SER A 49 -0.34 -17.76 -27.87
N LYS A 50 -0.31 -17.50 -26.56
CA LYS A 50 -1.24 -16.58 -25.92
C LYS A 50 -0.79 -15.13 -26.10
N GLU A 51 -1.71 -14.26 -26.47
CA GLU A 51 -1.48 -12.82 -26.52
C GLU A 51 -1.41 -12.28 -25.09
N ILE A 52 -0.31 -11.63 -24.72
CA ILE A 52 -0.15 -10.95 -23.42
C ILE A 52 -0.14 -9.45 -23.68
N TYR A 53 -1.12 -8.77 -23.13
CA TYR A 53 -1.26 -7.32 -23.21
C TYR A 53 -0.54 -6.65 -22.05
N ARG A 54 0.05 -5.49 -22.31
CA ARG A 54 0.72 -4.64 -21.33
C ARG A 54 0.03 -3.30 -21.28
N ALA A 55 -0.27 -2.81 -20.08
CA ALA A 55 -0.69 -1.43 -19.87
C ALA A 55 0.17 -0.78 -18.79
N THR A 56 0.31 0.53 -18.87
CA THR A 56 1.13 1.33 -17.97
C THR A 56 0.36 2.58 -17.56
N VAL A 57 0.37 2.89 -16.26
CA VAL A 57 -0.09 4.17 -15.72
C VAL A 57 1.11 4.91 -15.15
N ILE A 58 1.17 6.21 -15.42
CA ILE A 58 2.22 7.08 -14.90
C ILE A 58 1.65 7.84 -13.70
N LEU A 59 2.27 7.68 -12.54
CA LEU A 59 1.90 8.34 -11.30
C LEU A 59 3.01 9.29 -10.87
N LEU A 60 2.66 10.54 -10.58
CA LEU A 60 3.60 11.49 -10.00
C LEU A 60 3.59 11.33 -8.47
N ILE A 61 4.74 10.98 -7.89
CA ILE A 61 4.93 11.02 -6.44
C ILE A 61 5.35 12.45 -6.07
N GLU A 62 4.53 13.11 -5.26
CA GLU A 62 4.91 14.38 -4.66
C GLU A 62 5.91 14.12 -3.53
N SER A 63 7.15 14.57 -3.72
CA SER A 63 8.14 14.58 -2.64
C SER A 63 7.87 15.78 -1.74
N GLU A 64 7.33 15.57 -0.54
CA GLU A 64 7.35 16.61 0.48
C GLU A 64 8.81 16.90 0.83
N ASN A 65 9.29 18.07 0.44
CA ASN A 65 10.63 18.55 0.77
C ASN A 65 10.70 18.88 2.27
N THR A 66 10.80 17.87 3.11
CA THR A 66 10.87 18.04 4.57
C THR A 66 12.13 17.40 5.10
N SER A 67 13.22 18.18 5.11
CA SER A 67 14.06 18.41 6.30
C SER A 67 15.45 18.90 5.92
N SER A 68 16.02 19.76 6.75
CA SER A 68 17.41 20.24 6.67
C SER A 68 18.47 19.12 6.76
N LEU A 69 18.05 17.86 6.94
CA LEU A 69 18.91 16.67 6.86
C LEU A 69 19.18 16.25 5.41
N SER A 70 18.28 16.50 4.45
CA SER A 70 18.54 16.21 3.03
C SER A 70 19.78 16.94 2.52
N ASN A 71 19.90 18.23 2.83
CA ASN A 71 21.03 19.08 2.47
C ASN A 71 22.34 18.69 3.21
N VAL A 72 22.25 18.14 4.43
CA VAL A 72 23.42 17.66 5.19
C VAL A 72 23.84 16.25 4.75
N MET A 73 22.89 15.40 4.35
CA MET A 73 23.10 14.04 3.82
C MET A 73 23.68 14.09 2.40
N GLU A 74 23.29 15.08 1.61
CA GLU A 74 23.86 15.44 0.30
C GLU A 74 25.34 15.85 0.43
N ALA A 75 25.68 16.62 1.47
CA ALA A 75 27.06 17.04 1.75
C ALA A 75 28.01 15.90 2.17
N ILE A 76 27.48 14.76 2.63
CA ILE A 76 28.24 13.56 3.03
C ILE A 76 28.13 12.40 2.03
N GLY A 77 27.54 12.62 0.85
CA GLY A 77 27.47 11.62 -0.24
C GLY A 77 26.50 10.45 0.01
N TYR A 78 25.59 10.58 0.97
CA TYR A 78 24.62 9.55 1.38
C TYR A 78 23.18 9.91 0.99
N TYR A 79 22.99 10.84 0.05
CA TYR A 79 21.68 11.19 -0.48
C TYR A 79 21.21 10.14 -1.49
N ASN A 80 20.18 9.39 -1.13
CA ASN A 80 19.47 8.52 -2.04
C ASN A 80 18.02 9.00 -2.16
N PRO A 81 17.67 9.85 -3.16
CA PRO A 81 16.29 10.24 -3.45
C PRO A 81 15.40 9.03 -3.79
N ARG A 82 16.01 7.84 -3.89
CA ARG A 82 15.29 6.58 -3.93
C ARG A 82 14.58 6.22 -2.64
N LEU A 83 14.88 6.73 -1.44
CA LEU A 83 14.22 6.23 -0.22
C LEU A 83 12.72 6.56 -0.18
N THR A 84 12.33 7.83 -0.34
CA THR A 84 10.91 8.23 -0.43
C THR A 84 10.22 7.56 -1.62
N PHE A 85 10.90 7.48 -2.76
CA PHE A 85 10.41 6.79 -3.95
C PHE A 85 10.23 5.28 -3.72
N GLU A 86 11.21 4.59 -3.15
CA GLU A 86 11.21 3.15 -2.86
C GLU A 86 10.11 2.80 -1.86
N ASN A 87 9.77 3.71 -0.95
CA ASN A 87 8.66 3.53 -0.03
C ASN A 87 7.32 3.49 -0.76
N GLU A 88 7.04 4.47 -1.63
CA GLU A 88 5.80 4.46 -2.40
C GLU A 88 5.74 3.25 -3.34
N VAL A 89 6.87 2.87 -3.94
CA VAL A 89 6.95 1.64 -4.74
C VAL A 89 6.62 0.40 -3.91
N VAL A 90 7.06 0.33 -2.65
CA VAL A 90 6.73 -0.78 -1.75
C VAL A 90 5.25 -0.80 -1.41
N ILE A 91 4.64 0.36 -1.13
CA ILE A 91 3.20 0.48 -0.83
C ILE A 91 2.39 0.04 -2.05
N ILE A 92 2.71 0.55 -3.24
CA ILE A 92 2.02 0.20 -4.50
C ILE A 92 2.16 -1.30 -4.82
N LYS A 93 3.34 -1.90 -4.58
CA LYS A 93 3.59 -3.34 -4.80
C LYS A 93 3.13 -4.26 -3.67
N SER A 94 2.55 -3.71 -2.61
CA SER A 94 2.22 -4.52 -1.44
C SER A 94 1.03 -5.45 -1.72
N LEU A 95 0.99 -6.61 -1.03
CA LEU A 95 -0.16 -7.51 -1.19
C LEU A 95 -1.42 -6.87 -0.62
N ALA A 96 -1.33 -6.14 0.49
CA ALA A 96 -2.49 -5.44 1.06
C ALA A 96 -3.10 -4.46 0.05
N MET A 97 -2.26 -3.71 -0.69
CA MET A 97 -2.74 -2.82 -1.74
C MET A 97 -3.39 -3.60 -2.89
N ALA A 98 -2.78 -4.72 -3.31
CA ALA A 98 -3.38 -5.61 -4.30
C ALA A 98 -4.71 -6.22 -3.83
N GLU A 99 -4.84 -6.63 -2.56
CA GLU A 99 -6.08 -7.16 -1.98
C GLU A 99 -7.17 -6.09 -1.96
N ARG A 100 -6.88 -4.89 -1.44
CA ARG A 100 -7.81 -3.75 -1.47
C ARG A 100 -8.28 -3.43 -2.89
N THR A 101 -7.35 -3.46 -3.85
CA THR A 101 -7.67 -3.28 -5.28
C THR A 101 -8.63 -4.36 -5.75
N ILE A 102 -8.34 -5.64 -5.51
CA ILE A 102 -9.19 -6.73 -5.98
C ILE A 102 -10.57 -6.72 -5.32
N GLN A 103 -10.69 -6.34 -4.05
CA GLN A 103 -11.98 -6.17 -3.36
C GLN A 103 -12.89 -5.14 -4.03
N HIS A 104 -12.31 -4.17 -4.73
CA HIS A 104 -13.03 -3.12 -5.47
C HIS A 104 -13.13 -3.43 -6.97
N THR A 105 -12.83 -4.67 -7.37
CA THR A 105 -13.03 -5.16 -8.75
C THR A 105 -13.97 -6.38 -8.76
N ASP A 106 -14.50 -6.68 -9.94
CA ASP A 106 -15.33 -7.84 -10.23
C ASP A 106 -14.51 -9.10 -10.60
N PHE A 107 -13.22 -9.15 -10.25
CA PHE A 107 -12.31 -10.23 -10.66
C PHE A 107 -12.56 -11.57 -9.97
N GLY A 108 -13.41 -11.61 -8.93
CA GLY A 108 -13.75 -12.82 -8.18
C GLY A 108 -14.37 -13.94 -9.03
N VAL A 109 -14.97 -13.58 -10.17
CA VAL A 109 -15.58 -14.50 -11.12
C VAL A 109 -14.84 -14.45 -12.45
N GLU A 110 -14.29 -15.59 -12.89
CA GLU A 110 -13.63 -15.72 -14.19
C GLU A 110 -14.49 -16.49 -15.17
N TYR A 111 -14.63 -15.96 -16.39
CA TYR A 111 -15.40 -16.58 -17.48
C TYR A 111 -14.45 -17.06 -18.57
N TRP A 112 -14.42 -18.37 -18.79
CA TRP A 112 -13.57 -19.02 -19.78
C TRP A 112 -14.41 -19.67 -20.88
N THR A 113 -13.96 -19.57 -22.12
CA THR A 113 -14.54 -20.31 -23.25
C THR A 113 -13.51 -21.19 -23.89
N GLU A 114 -13.88 -22.44 -24.19
CA GLU A 114 -13.05 -23.38 -24.92
C GLU A 114 -13.29 -23.23 -26.43
N GLY A 115 -12.39 -22.50 -27.10
CA GLY A 115 -12.36 -22.45 -28.55
C GLY A 115 -11.72 -23.70 -29.15
N ARG A 116 -11.93 -23.93 -30.46
CA ARG A 116 -11.29 -25.06 -31.19
C ARG A 116 -9.77 -25.09 -31.16
N VAL A 117 -9.14 -23.97 -30.79
CA VAL A 117 -7.68 -23.76 -30.88
C VAL A 117 -7.08 -23.26 -29.58
N ARG A 118 -7.81 -22.42 -28.82
CA ARG A 118 -7.33 -21.87 -27.56
C ARG A 118 -8.48 -21.66 -26.58
N VAL A 119 -8.18 -21.81 -25.30
CA VAL A 119 -9.03 -21.36 -24.19
C VAL A 119 -8.80 -19.86 -24.01
N THR A 120 -9.85 -19.08 -23.90
CA THR A 120 -9.76 -17.61 -23.76
C THR A 120 -10.67 -17.12 -22.65
N GLU A 121 -10.16 -16.19 -21.85
CA GLU A 121 -10.94 -15.50 -20.82
C GLU A 121 -11.76 -14.36 -21.45
N LEU A 122 -13.08 -14.38 -21.26
CA LEU A 122 -14.00 -13.39 -21.83
C LEU A 122 -14.10 -12.12 -20.99
N TYR A 123 -14.05 -12.24 -19.66
CA TYR A 123 -14.29 -11.14 -18.72
C TYR A 123 -15.56 -10.35 -19.11
N ASP A 124 -15.44 -9.07 -19.47
CA ASP A 124 -16.56 -8.20 -19.84
C ASP A 124 -17.34 -8.65 -21.10
N LYS A 125 -16.71 -9.46 -21.97
CA LYS A 125 -17.34 -9.99 -23.19
C LYS A 125 -18.18 -11.26 -22.96
N SER A 126 -18.35 -11.68 -21.70
CA SER A 126 -19.20 -12.82 -21.38
C SER A 126 -20.67 -12.49 -21.70
N PRO A 127 -21.41 -13.40 -22.38
CA PRO A 127 -22.83 -13.20 -22.67
C PRO A 127 -23.74 -13.42 -21.46
N ILE A 128 -23.19 -13.99 -20.39
CA ILE A 128 -23.85 -14.23 -19.12
C ILE A 128 -23.06 -13.63 -17.97
N GLU A 129 -23.76 -13.28 -16.91
CA GLU A 129 -23.23 -12.80 -15.65
C GLU A 129 -23.67 -13.73 -14.53
N LEU A 130 -22.70 -14.24 -13.76
CA LEU A 130 -22.96 -14.98 -12.54
C LEU A 130 -22.93 -14.00 -11.37
N VAL A 131 -24.09 -13.84 -10.73
CA VAL A 131 -24.26 -13.02 -9.53
C VAL A 131 -24.28 -13.93 -8.32
N MET A 132 -23.29 -13.77 -7.45
CA MET A 132 -23.18 -14.51 -6.19
C MET A 132 -23.94 -13.80 -5.08
N ASP A 133 -24.46 -14.57 -4.13
CA ASP A 133 -24.82 -14.04 -2.82
C ASP A 133 -23.53 -13.92 -1.98
N SER A 134 -23.12 -12.69 -1.68
CA SER A 134 -21.90 -12.39 -0.93
C SER A 134 -21.98 -12.81 0.54
N THR A 135 -23.20 -12.86 1.09
CA THR A 135 -23.46 -13.22 2.50
C THR A 135 -23.42 -14.73 2.71
N HIS A 136 -23.50 -15.50 1.63
CA HIS A 136 -23.46 -16.95 1.65
C HIS A 136 -22.07 -17.45 1.29
N VAL A 137 -21.59 -18.45 2.02
CA VAL A 137 -20.30 -19.09 1.72
C VAL A 137 -20.30 -19.76 0.35
N GLN A 138 -19.24 -19.53 -0.40
CA GLN A 138 -19.06 -20.12 -1.71
C GLN A 138 -17.85 -21.05 -1.67
N ALA A 139 -17.99 -22.27 -2.20
CA ALA A 139 -16.82 -23.05 -2.53
C ALA A 139 -16.02 -22.34 -3.62
N ILE A 140 -14.72 -22.61 -3.69
CA ILE A 140 -13.82 -22.02 -4.67
C ILE A 140 -12.96 -23.09 -5.33
N ASN A 141 -12.25 -22.73 -6.40
CA ASN A 141 -11.31 -23.60 -7.14
C ASN A 141 -11.94 -24.82 -7.83
N TYR A 142 -13.21 -24.73 -8.20
CA TYR A 142 -13.90 -25.73 -9.02
C TYR A 142 -14.45 -25.08 -10.30
N ASP A 143 -14.88 -25.92 -11.23
CA ASP A 143 -15.34 -25.48 -12.55
C ASP A 143 -16.87 -25.56 -12.63
N ILE A 144 -17.54 -24.42 -12.84
CA ILE A 144 -18.96 -24.36 -13.16
C ILE A 144 -19.09 -24.31 -14.69
N VAL A 145 -19.52 -25.39 -15.31
CA VAL A 145 -19.77 -25.43 -16.74
C VAL A 145 -21.22 -25.05 -17.01
N VAL A 146 -21.43 -24.04 -17.86
CA VAL A 146 -22.74 -23.51 -18.23
C VAL A 146 -22.94 -23.64 -19.73
N ALA A 147 -23.99 -24.35 -20.13
CA ALA A 147 -24.41 -24.48 -21.53
C ALA A 147 -25.82 -23.90 -21.74
N ASP A 148 -26.06 -23.24 -22.88
CA ASP A 148 -27.40 -22.75 -23.23
C ASP A 148 -28.29 -23.95 -23.63
N ASN A 149 -29.44 -24.10 -22.97
CA ASN A 149 -30.37 -25.20 -23.23
C ASN A 149 -31.34 -24.92 -24.41
N GLY A 150 -31.24 -23.75 -25.04
CA GLY A 150 -32.05 -23.32 -26.19
C GLY A 150 -33.53 -23.05 -25.87
N LYS A 151 -33.93 -23.11 -24.59
CA LYS A 151 -35.31 -22.92 -24.11
C LYS A 151 -35.44 -21.76 -23.11
N GLY A 152 -34.44 -20.86 -23.06
CA GLY A 152 -34.42 -19.72 -22.13
C GLY A 152 -33.92 -20.08 -20.73
N GLY A 153 -33.07 -21.10 -20.62
CA GLY A 153 -32.37 -21.44 -19.39
C GLY A 153 -30.99 -22.02 -19.66
N TYR A 154 -30.36 -22.53 -18.61
CA TYR A 154 -28.98 -23.00 -18.62
C TYR A 154 -28.89 -24.40 -18.05
N GLU A 155 -28.07 -25.23 -18.68
CA GLU A 155 -27.62 -26.49 -18.12
C GLU A 155 -26.30 -26.22 -17.40
N VAL A 156 -26.33 -26.33 -16.07
CA VAL A 156 -25.18 -26.06 -15.20
C VAL A 156 -24.64 -27.37 -14.67
N SER A 157 -23.35 -27.64 -14.91
CA SER A 157 -22.64 -28.80 -14.41
C SER A 157 -21.48 -28.35 -13.53
N ILE A 158 -21.41 -28.86 -12.30
CA ILE A 158 -20.31 -28.60 -11.38
C ILE A 158 -19.27 -29.71 -11.56
N MET A 159 -18.05 -29.33 -11.91
CA MET A 159 -16.93 -30.25 -12.12
C MET A 159 -15.77 -29.92 -11.18
N ASN A 160 -14.93 -30.92 -10.89
CA ASN A 160 -13.70 -30.76 -10.10
C ASN A 160 -13.91 -30.19 -8.69
N LEU A 161 -15.06 -30.45 -8.07
CA LEU A 161 -15.28 -30.09 -6.66
C LEU A 161 -14.53 -31.09 -5.77
N ASP A 162 -13.51 -30.61 -5.06
CA ASP A 162 -12.74 -31.41 -4.11
C ASP A 162 -13.64 -32.02 -3.02
N GLN A 163 -13.19 -33.13 -2.42
CA GLN A 163 -13.92 -33.77 -1.30
C GLN A 163 -13.98 -32.88 -0.05
N SER A 164 -13.14 -31.86 0.02
CA SER A 164 -13.10 -30.85 1.08
C SER A 164 -12.81 -29.49 0.42
N PRO A 165 -13.82 -28.92 -0.26
CA PRO A 165 -13.62 -27.67 -0.97
C PRO A 165 -13.40 -26.54 0.06
N SER A 166 -12.44 -25.66 -0.22
CA SER A 166 -12.27 -24.45 0.57
C SER A 166 -13.50 -23.58 0.38
N LEU A 167 -14.12 -23.16 1.48
CA LEU A 167 -15.23 -22.22 1.46
C LEU A 167 -14.71 -20.81 1.73
N TYR A 168 -15.28 -19.86 1.01
CA TYR A 168 -14.87 -18.47 1.03
C TYR A 168 -16.10 -17.58 1.22
N ASN A 169 -15.97 -16.65 2.17
CA ASN A 169 -16.97 -15.62 2.43
C ASN A 169 -16.54 -14.35 1.68
N TYR A 170 -17.35 -13.92 0.72
CA TYR A 170 -17.06 -12.76 -0.13
C TYR A 170 -17.45 -11.42 0.51
N GLU A 171 -18.15 -11.42 1.64
CA GLU A 171 -18.43 -10.21 2.44
C GLU A 171 -17.30 -9.93 3.43
N GLU A 172 -16.81 -10.96 4.13
CA GLU A 172 -15.69 -10.81 5.07
C GLU A 172 -14.30 -10.98 4.43
N PHE A 173 -14.24 -11.45 3.19
CA PHE A 173 -13.01 -11.82 2.48
C PHE A 173 -12.16 -12.87 3.20
N LYS A 174 -12.79 -13.85 3.86
CA LYS A 174 -12.09 -14.88 4.65
C LYS A 174 -12.45 -16.30 4.23
N TYR A 175 -11.52 -17.21 4.49
CA TYR A 175 -11.78 -18.64 4.41
C TYR A 175 -12.59 -19.09 5.62
N GLU A 176 -13.61 -19.90 5.38
CA GLU A 176 -14.37 -20.56 6.42
C GLU A 176 -14.04 -22.06 6.44
N GLU A 177 -13.56 -22.54 7.58
CA GLU A 177 -13.40 -23.97 7.82
C GLU A 177 -14.73 -24.54 8.29
N ILE A 178 -15.60 -24.89 7.34
CA ILE A 178 -16.72 -25.76 7.68
C ILE A 178 -16.20 -27.19 7.75
N ASN A 179 -16.45 -27.87 8.87
CA ASN A 179 -16.28 -29.32 8.95
C ASN A 179 -17.35 -29.98 8.09
N ILE A 180 -17.07 -30.09 6.80
CA ILE A 180 -17.92 -30.81 5.86
C ILE A 180 -17.68 -32.30 6.15
N GLY A 181 -18.48 -32.88 7.04
CA GLY A 181 -18.49 -34.34 7.22
C GLY A 181 -18.62 -35.01 5.85
N LYS A 182 -17.79 -36.03 5.56
CA LYS A 182 -17.67 -36.74 4.27
C LYS A 182 -18.98 -36.82 3.48
N ALA A 183 -19.29 -35.79 2.71
CA ALA A 183 -20.47 -35.68 1.88
C ALA A 183 -20.20 -34.63 0.78
N ALA A 184 -19.14 -34.86 0.03
CA ALA A 184 -18.95 -34.34 -1.33
C ALA A 184 -18.21 -35.42 -2.11
N GLY A 185 -18.90 -36.53 -2.39
CA GLY A 185 -18.57 -37.27 -3.62
C GLY A 185 -18.89 -36.35 -4.80
N ASN A 186 -18.18 -36.48 -5.93
CA ASN A 186 -18.38 -35.70 -7.14
C ASN A 186 -19.84 -35.30 -7.29
N ILE A 187 -20.15 -34.03 -7.04
CA ILE A 187 -21.46 -33.49 -7.33
C ILE A 187 -21.42 -33.20 -8.83
N ASP A 188 -21.42 -34.27 -9.64
CA ASP A 188 -21.77 -34.20 -11.06
C ASP A 188 -23.29 -33.96 -11.14
N ALA A 189 -23.74 -32.85 -10.53
CA ALA A 189 -25.13 -32.43 -10.57
C ALA A 189 -25.28 -31.51 -11.77
N THR A 190 -25.94 -32.03 -12.77
CA THR A 190 -26.47 -31.23 -13.87
C THR A 190 -27.79 -30.62 -13.41
N VAL A 191 -27.83 -29.31 -13.29
CA VAL A 191 -29.02 -28.55 -12.88
C VAL A 191 -29.49 -27.70 -14.04
N ASN A 192 -30.79 -27.77 -14.33
CA ASN A 192 -31.42 -26.87 -15.29
C ASN A 192 -31.91 -25.63 -14.53
N LEU A 193 -31.27 -24.48 -14.75
CA LEU A 193 -31.65 -23.19 -14.16
C LEU A 193 -32.36 -22.33 -15.20
N LYS A 194 -33.41 -21.63 -14.80
CA LYS A 194 -33.97 -20.55 -15.63
C LYS A 194 -33.12 -19.29 -15.48
N ASP A 195 -33.21 -18.41 -16.47
CA ASP A 195 -32.56 -17.11 -16.39
C ASP A 195 -33.03 -16.31 -15.15
N GLY A 196 -32.06 -15.87 -14.34
CA GLY A 196 -32.29 -15.13 -13.10
C GLY A 196 -32.75 -15.97 -11.89
N GLU A 197 -32.85 -17.30 -12.02
CA GLU A 197 -33.23 -18.18 -10.92
C GLU A 197 -32.06 -18.43 -9.97
N TRP A 198 -32.31 -18.31 -8.66
CA TRP A 198 -31.31 -18.59 -7.63
C TRP A 198 -31.10 -20.09 -7.45
N TYR A 199 -29.84 -20.50 -7.48
CA TYR A 199 -29.40 -21.82 -7.12
C TYR A 199 -28.66 -21.77 -5.79
N THR A 200 -29.31 -22.25 -4.72
CA THR A 200 -28.75 -22.24 -3.37
C THR A 200 -28.54 -23.66 -2.87
N THR A 201 -27.32 -23.93 -2.45
CA THR A 201 -26.85 -25.17 -1.84
C THR A 201 -26.04 -24.83 -0.58
N PRO A 202 -25.73 -25.80 0.29
CA PRO A 202 -24.87 -25.54 1.45
C PRO A 202 -23.48 -24.97 1.10
N TYR A 203 -23.03 -25.12 -0.15
CA TYR A 203 -21.69 -24.72 -0.58
C TYR A 203 -21.68 -23.61 -1.63
N HIS A 204 -22.83 -23.26 -2.22
CA HIS A 204 -22.92 -22.27 -3.30
C HIS A 204 -24.26 -21.56 -3.26
N SER A 205 -24.27 -20.26 -3.50
CA SER A 205 -25.49 -19.49 -3.74
C SER A 205 -25.25 -18.47 -4.84
N PHE A 206 -25.79 -18.74 -6.03
CA PHE A 206 -25.62 -17.86 -7.18
C PHE A 206 -26.84 -17.91 -8.11
N LYS A 207 -26.96 -16.90 -8.97
CA LYS A 207 -27.87 -16.89 -10.12
C LYS A 207 -27.11 -16.54 -11.38
N ILE A 208 -27.59 -17.02 -12.51
CA ILE A 208 -27.04 -16.70 -13.83
C ILE A 208 -28.03 -15.80 -14.54
N VAL A 209 -27.56 -14.66 -15.04
CA VAL A 209 -28.36 -13.67 -15.76
C VAL A 209 -27.77 -13.47 -17.14
N ARG A 210 -28.62 -13.41 -18.17
CA ARG A 210 -28.20 -13.06 -19.53
C ARG A 210 -27.79 -11.59 -19.59
N LYS A 211 -26.55 -11.32 -19.99
CA LYS A 211 -26.00 -9.98 -20.18
C LYS A 211 -26.25 -9.46 -21.60
N ASN A 212 -26.13 -10.34 -22.60
CA ASN A 212 -26.42 -10.02 -23.99
C ASN A 212 -26.98 -11.24 -24.75
N ASP A 213 -27.47 -11.03 -25.97
CA ASP A 213 -28.03 -12.08 -26.82
C ASP A 213 -26.96 -12.81 -27.67
N ASP A 214 -25.68 -12.70 -27.33
CA ASP A 214 -24.63 -13.38 -28.07
C ASP A 214 -24.71 -14.89 -27.84
N PRO A 215 -24.74 -15.71 -28.90
CA PRO A 215 -24.82 -17.16 -28.76
C PRO A 215 -23.53 -17.71 -28.18
N PHE A 216 -23.64 -18.59 -27.20
CA PHE A 216 -22.54 -19.39 -26.67
C PHE A 216 -22.93 -20.86 -26.57
N ASN A 217 -21.95 -21.74 -26.74
CA ASN A 217 -22.16 -23.18 -26.59
C ASN A 217 -21.93 -23.60 -25.14
N GLU A 218 -20.73 -23.32 -24.64
CA GLU A 218 -20.27 -23.75 -23.32
C GLU A 218 -19.33 -22.70 -22.74
N LEU A 219 -19.53 -22.37 -21.47
CA LEU A 219 -18.73 -21.44 -20.70
C LEU A 219 -18.34 -22.07 -19.38
N THR A 220 -17.07 -22.00 -19.03
CA THR A 220 -16.56 -22.42 -17.73
C THR A 220 -16.40 -21.20 -16.84
N ILE A 221 -17.13 -21.16 -15.74
CA ILE A 221 -17.04 -20.12 -14.72
C ILE A 221 -16.23 -20.65 -13.54
N LYS A 222 -15.24 -19.88 -13.10
CA LYS A 222 -14.39 -20.24 -11.95
C LYS A 222 -14.51 -19.17 -10.88
N LEU A 223 -14.76 -19.60 -9.65
CA LEU A 223 -14.77 -18.74 -8.48
C LEU A 223 -13.40 -18.79 -7.78
N LYS A 224 -12.83 -17.61 -7.52
CA LYS A 224 -11.52 -17.47 -6.88
C LYS A 224 -11.60 -16.56 -5.67
N SER A 225 -10.75 -16.82 -4.67
CA SER A 225 -10.61 -15.96 -3.50
C SER A 225 -9.85 -14.68 -3.85
N VAL A 226 -10.17 -13.58 -3.16
CA VAL A 226 -9.49 -12.29 -3.33
C VAL A 226 -7.99 -12.44 -3.13
N GLN A 227 -7.55 -13.18 -2.11
CA GLN A 227 -6.13 -13.37 -1.80
C GLN A 227 -5.38 -14.05 -2.95
N SER A 228 -6.01 -15.05 -3.59
CA SER A 228 -5.38 -15.78 -4.70
C SER A 228 -5.20 -14.87 -5.93
N ILE A 229 -6.22 -14.07 -6.23
CA ILE A 229 -6.20 -13.10 -7.33
C ILE A 229 -5.18 -12.00 -7.02
N ALA A 230 -5.24 -11.40 -5.83
CA ALA A 230 -4.33 -10.35 -5.40
C ALA A 230 -2.87 -10.79 -5.52
N THR A 231 -2.54 -12.01 -5.04
CA THR A 231 -1.19 -12.58 -5.16
C THR A 231 -0.77 -12.75 -6.63
N GLN A 232 -1.69 -13.17 -7.49
CA GLN A 232 -1.42 -13.33 -8.92
C GLN A 232 -1.14 -11.98 -9.61
N TRP A 233 -1.93 -10.95 -9.29
CA TRP A 233 -1.79 -9.61 -9.86
C TRP A 233 -0.58 -8.86 -9.30
N GLN A 234 -0.31 -8.99 -8.01
CA GLN A 234 0.89 -8.45 -7.35
C GLN A 234 2.17 -8.93 -8.04
N LYS A 235 2.26 -10.24 -8.36
CA LYS A 235 3.43 -10.82 -9.06
C LYS A 235 3.64 -10.31 -10.48
N ARG A 236 2.57 -9.82 -11.12
CA ARG A 236 2.59 -9.28 -12.49
C ARG A 236 2.87 -7.78 -12.52
N LEU A 237 2.85 -7.14 -11.36
CA LEU A 237 3.00 -5.70 -11.23
C LEU A 237 4.48 -5.31 -11.23
N GLU A 238 4.84 -4.50 -12.22
CA GLU A 238 6.14 -3.88 -12.35
C GLU A 238 5.99 -2.39 -12.03
N VAL A 239 6.88 -1.88 -11.20
CA VAL A 239 6.85 -0.48 -10.73
C VAL A 239 8.28 0.01 -10.74
N GLU A 240 8.54 0.99 -11.60
CA GLU A 240 9.86 1.53 -11.88
C GLU A 240 9.81 3.06 -12.06
N PRO A 241 10.91 3.79 -11.78
CA PRO A 241 10.96 5.22 -12.08
C PRO A 241 10.93 5.46 -13.59
N THR A 242 10.11 6.40 -14.07
CA THR A 242 10.03 6.75 -15.50
C THR A 242 11.38 7.16 -16.09
N ALA A 243 12.22 7.81 -15.26
CA ALA A 243 13.60 8.13 -15.59
C ALA A 243 14.45 8.19 -14.32
N LYS A 244 15.79 8.07 -14.48
CA LYS A 244 16.71 8.16 -13.34
C LYS A 244 16.59 9.52 -12.65
N GLY A 245 16.12 9.52 -11.40
CA GLY A 245 15.88 10.75 -10.62
C GLY A 245 14.53 11.43 -10.89
N SER A 246 13.63 10.79 -11.65
CA SER A 246 12.25 11.26 -11.83
C SER A 246 11.41 10.98 -10.59
N SER A 247 10.54 11.93 -10.23
CA SER A 247 9.47 11.70 -9.25
C SER A 247 8.25 10.99 -9.84
N ALA A 248 8.23 10.76 -11.16
CA ALA A 248 7.21 9.96 -11.83
C ALA A 248 7.57 8.47 -11.81
N VAL A 249 6.55 7.65 -11.60
CA VAL A 249 6.60 6.18 -11.53
C VAL A 249 5.76 5.61 -12.67
N ASP A 250 6.34 4.66 -13.38
CA ASP A 250 5.64 3.82 -14.33
C ASP A 250 5.16 2.56 -13.62
N ILE A 251 3.83 2.41 -13.50
CA ILE A 251 3.16 1.24 -12.93
C ILE A 251 2.64 0.41 -14.10
N THR A 252 3.27 -0.74 -14.34
CA THR A 252 3.01 -1.60 -15.49
C THR A 252 2.45 -2.95 -15.04
N SER A 253 1.44 -3.45 -15.72
CA SER A 253 0.90 -4.81 -15.49
C SER A 253 0.63 -5.51 -16.81
N THR A 254 0.53 -6.84 -16.76
CA THR A 254 0.30 -7.69 -17.93
C THR A 254 -0.77 -8.76 -17.70
N ALA A 255 -1.63 -8.99 -18.68
CA ALA A 255 -2.62 -10.07 -18.67
C ALA A 255 -3.06 -10.47 -20.09
N GLU A 256 -3.75 -11.60 -20.20
CA GLU A 256 -4.35 -12.08 -21.46
C GLU A 256 -5.53 -11.20 -21.91
N ASN A 257 -6.22 -10.54 -20.97
CA ASN A 257 -7.33 -9.64 -21.24
C ASN A 257 -6.92 -8.17 -21.01
N PRO A 258 -6.92 -7.32 -22.05
CA PRO A 258 -6.49 -5.92 -21.94
C PRO A 258 -7.39 -5.08 -21.04
N GLU A 259 -8.70 -5.37 -20.99
CA GLU A 259 -9.63 -4.63 -20.13
C GLU A 259 -9.36 -4.93 -18.66
N LYS A 260 -9.05 -6.18 -18.30
CA LYS A 260 -8.63 -6.50 -16.92
C LYS A 260 -7.38 -5.73 -16.50
N VAL A 261 -6.37 -5.61 -17.39
CA VAL A 261 -5.17 -4.83 -17.04
C VAL A 261 -5.52 -3.37 -16.78
N ARG A 262 -6.38 -2.78 -17.63
CA ARG A 262 -6.82 -1.39 -17.48
C ARG A 262 -7.63 -1.18 -16.19
N VAL A 263 -8.61 -2.03 -15.91
CA VAL A 263 -9.44 -1.96 -14.70
C VAL A 263 -8.56 -2.10 -13.46
N TYR A 264 -7.67 -3.09 -13.43
CA TYR A 264 -6.77 -3.30 -12.31
C TYR A 264 -5.86 -2.09 -12.05
N LEU A 265 -5.20 -1.54 -13.08
CA LEU A 265 -4.29 -0.41 -12.90
C LEU A 265 -5.02 0.86 -12.49
N ASN A 266 -6.21 1.11 -13.04
CA ASN A 266 -7.03 2.24 -12.63
C ASN A 266 -7.44 2.11 -11.16
N GLU A 267 -7.96 0.94 -10.77
CA GLU A 267 -8.41 0.71 -9.40
C GLU A 267 -7.24 0.73 -8.41
N LEU A 268 -6.09 0.14 -8.76
CA LEU A 268 -4.88 0.18 -7.95
C LEU A 268 -4.45 1.61 -7.64
N VAL A 269 -4.47 2.49 -8.65
CA VAL A 269 -4.11 3.89 -8.48
C VAL A 269 -5.16 4.62 -7.64
N GLN A 270 -6.45 4.36 -7.83
CA GLN A 270 -7.49 4.96 -6.98
C GLN A 270 -7.33 4.53 -5.51
N GLN A 271 -7.18 3.23 -5.24
CA GLN A 271 -6.99 2.72 -3.88
C GLN A 271 -5.72 3.27 -3.21
N TYR A 272 -4.64 3.45 -3.98
CA TYR A 272 -3.43 4.10 -3.48
C TYR A 272 -3.68 5.58 -3.12
N LEU A 273 -4.37 6.33 -3.96
CA LEU A 273 -4.70 7.74 -3.70
C LEU A 273 -5.62 7.88 -2.48
N ASP A 274 -6.63 7.03 -2.38
CA ASP A 274 -7.57 7.01 -1.25
C ASP A 274 -6.87 6.64 0.06
N PHE A 275 -5.96 5.67 0.03
CA PHE A 275 -5.13 5.32 1.18
C PHE A 275 -4.23 6.49 1.60
N GLY A 276 -3.58 7.15 0.65
CA GLY A 276 -2.78 8.34 0.94
C GLY A 276 -3.59 9.47 1.58
N LEU A 277 -4.82 9.72 1.10
CA LEU A 277 -5.72 10.71 1.67
C LEU A 277 -6.19 10.32 3.08
N PHE A 278 -6.53 9.04 3.29
CA PHE A 278 -6.90 8.51 4.60
C PHE A 278 -5.80 8.75 5.63
N VAL A 279 -4.56 8.36 5.30
CA VAL A 279 -3.40 8.58 6.18
C VAL A 279 -3.26 10.07 6.51
N LYS A 280 -3.27 10.96 5.50
CA LYS A 280 -3.15 12.42 5.71
C LYS A 280 -4.26 12.98 6.62
N ASN A 281 -5.50 12.51 6.47
CA ASN A 281 -6.61 12.94 7.31
C ASN A 281 -6.48 12.47 8.76
N GLU A 282 -6.02 11.23 8.99
CA GLU A 282 -5.76 10.74 10.35
C GLU A 282 -4.62 11.52 11.03
N ILE A 283 -3.54 11.88 10.31
CA ILE A 283 -2.50 12.78 10.86
C ILE A 283 -3.12 14.12 11.28
N ALA A 284 -3.91 14.72 10.40
CA ALA A 284 -4.51 16.03 10.65
C ALA A 284 -5.45 16.00 11.85
N LYS A 285 -6.28 14.96 11.96
CA LYS A 285 -7.21 14.75 13.07
C LYS A 285 -6.48 14.57 14.40
N ASN A 286 -5.49 13.67 14.47
CA ASN A 286 -4.70 13.45 15.68
C ASN A 286 -3.93 14.72 16.08
N THR A 287 -3.45 15.48 15.09
CA THR A 287 -2.78 16.78 15.33
C THR A 287 -3.76 17.80 15.90
N LEU A 288 -4.98 17.90 15.36
CA LEU A 288 -6.00 18.83 15.85
C LEU A 288 -6.46 18.48 17.27
N GLU A 289 -6.64 17.19 17.57
CA GLU A 289 -6.99 16.71 18.89
C GLU A 289 -5.91 17.07 19.92
N PHE A 290 -4.64 16.83 19.56
CA PHE A 290 -3.50 17.24 20.36
C PHE A 290 -3.50 18.76 20.61
N VAL A 291 -3.55 19.58 19.55
CA VAL A 291 -3.49 21.05 19.64
C VAL A 291 -4.67 21.61 20.44
N SER A 292 -5.87 21.07 20.25
CA SER A 292 -7.07 21.53 20.96
C SER A 292 -6.98 21.25 22.46
N SER A 293 -6.48 20.08 22.85
CA SER A 293 -6.25 19.73 24.25
C SER A 293 -5.24 20.70 24.89
N GLU A 294 -4.23 21.11 24.13
CA GLU A 294 -3.18 22.00 24.60
C GLU A 294 -3.64 23.46 24.71
N LEU A 295 -4.39 23.97 23.73
CA LEU A 295 -4.94 25.33 23.78
C LEU A 295 -5.88 25.53 24.96
N ASN A 296 -6.73 24.54 25.28
CA ASN A 296 -7.61 24.60 26.45
C ASN A 296 -6.79 24.68 27.74
N ARG A 297 -5.74 23.87 27.86
CA ARG A 297 -4.86 23.87 29.03
C ARG A 297 -4.13 25.20 29.20
N VAL A 298 -3.52 25.72 28.13
CA VAL A 298 -2.86 27.04 28.14
C VAL A 298 -3.84 28.14 28.52
N GLY A 299 -5.07 28.09 28.00
CA GLY A 299 -6.13 29.02 28.33
C GLY A 299 -6.50 29.00 29.82
N ASP A 300 -6.63 27.82 30.42
CA ASP A 300 -6.93 27.68 31.85
C ASP A 300 -5.78 28.14 32.74
N THR A 301 -4.53 27.86 32.36
CA THR A 301 -3.35 28.38 33.07
C THR A 301 -3.30 29.91 33.02
N LEU A 302 -3.49 30.53 31.84
CA LEU A 302 -3.50 31.99 31.70
C LEU A 302 -4.64 32.64 32.47
N ARG A 303 -5.85 32.05 32.48
CA ARG A 303 -6.96 32.55 33.29
C ARG A 303 -6.67 32.47 34.78
N ALA A 304 -6.02 31.40 35.24
CA ALA A 304 -5.60 31.28 36.63
C ALA A 304 -4.61 32.38 37.00
N ILE A 305 -3.66 32.69 36.12
CA ILE A 305 -2.70 33.79 36.29
C ILE A 305 -3.41 35.15 36.34
N GLU A 306 -4.33 35.42 35.40
CA GLU A 306 -5.10 36.67 35.37
C GLU A 306 -5.97 36.84 36.63
N THR A 307 -6.58 35.75 37.10
CA THR A 307 -7.39 35.74 38.33
C THR A 307 -6.53 36.01 39.56
N ASN A 308 -5.40 35.31 39.70
CA ASN A 308 -4.45 35.53 40.79
C ASN A 308 -3.92 36.97 40.79
N LEU A 309 -3.66 37.54 39.61
CA LEU A 309 -3.23 38.93 39.46
C LEU A 309 -4.34 39.92 39.87
N ALA A 310 -5.58 39.65 39.48
CA ALA A 310 -6.74 40.48 39.83
C ALA A 310 -7.04 40.44 41.34
N ASP A 311 -7.03 39.25 41.94
CA ASP A 311 -7.25 39.04 43.37
C ASP A 311 -6.18 39.74 44.19
N PHE A 312 -4.91 39.62 43.81
CA PHE A 312 -3.83 40.32 44.50
C PHE A 312 -3.97 41.86 44.40
N ARG A 313 -4.35 42.40 43.24
CA ARG A 313 -4.62 43.84 43.07
C ARG A 313 -5.77 44.33 43.94
N SER A 314 -6.82 43.51 44.06
CA SER A 314 -8.01 43.82 44.86
C SER A 314 -7.72 43.75 46.36
N ASP A 315 -7.06 42.69 46.82
CA ASP A 315 -6.83 42.40 48.24
C ASP A 315 -5.83 43.38 48.88
N LYS A 316 -4.91 43.93 48.09
CA LYS A 316 -3.87 44.87 48.56
C LYS A 316 -4.18 46.36 48.32
N MET A 317 -5.33 46.71 47.75
CA MET A 317 -5.75 48.11 47.44
C MET A 317 -4.64 48.99 46.81
N ILE A 318 -3.80 48.41 45.95
CA ILE A 318 -2.63 49.12 45.39
C ILE A 318 -3.08 49.99 44.20
N LEU A 319 -3.43 51.24 44.48
CA LEU A 319 -3.71 52.24 43.44
C LEU A 319 -2.43 52.83 42.81
N ASP A 320 -1.26 52.61 43.41
CA ASP A 320 0.03 53.05 42.88
C ASP A 320 1.04 51.89 42.94
N VAL A 321 1.06 51.08 41.88
CA VAL A 321 2.00 49.97 41.75
C VAL A 321 3.40 50.57 41.68
N SER A 322 4.19 50.51 42.76
CA SER A 322 5.57 50.99 42.71
C SER A 322 6.29 50.37 41.50
N MET A 323 7.16 51.12 40.80
CA MET A 323 7.88 50.61 39.62
C MET A 323 8.59 49.26 39.85
N LYS A 324 8.93 48.92 41.10
CA LYS A 324 9.48 47.63 41.49
C LYS A 324 8.46 46.49 41.40
N ALA A 325 7.23 46.69 41.85
CA ALA A 325 6.17 45.69 41.75
C ALA A 325 5.81 45.42 40.29
N GLN A 326 5.71 46.47 39.45
CA GLN A 326 5.47 46.33 38.01
C GLN A 326 6.53 45.46 37.32
N LYS A 327 7.81 45.68 37.66
CA LYS A 327 8.93 44.89 37.13
C LYS A 327 8.88 43.43 37.58
N TYR A 328 8.47 43.15 38.83
CA TYR A 328 8.31 41.77 39.29
C TYR A 328 7.18 41.05 38.55
N TYR A 329 6.07 41.73 38.24
CA TYR A 329 5.00 41.14 37.43
C TYR A 329 5.45 40.77 36.03
N GLU A 330 6.15 41.67 35.32
CA GLU A 330 6.68 41.36 33.99
C GLU A 330 7.60 40.13 34.01
N GLN A 331 8.39 39.97 35.07
CA GLN A 331 9.23 38.78 35.25
C GLN A 331 8.42 37.53 35.55
N ILE A 332 7.40 37.60 36.42
CA ILE A 332 6.51 36.48 36.75
C ILE A 332 5.80 36.00 35.47
N THR A 333 5.17 36.91 34.72
CA THR A 333 4.45 36.55 33.49
C THR A 333 5.36 35.92 32.45
N GLU A 334 6.59 36.41 32.29
CA GLU A 334 7.54 35.80 31.35
C GLU A 334 8.01 34.41 31.81
N LEU A 335 8.27 34.22 33.12
CA LEU A 335 8.62 32.92 33.67
C LEU A 335 7.47 31.91 33.53
N GLU A 336 6.23 32.33 33.78
CA GLU A 336 5.04 31.48 33.61
C GLU A 336 4.81 31.10 32.15
N ARG A 337 5.05 32.02 31.21
CA ARG A 337 4.99 31.73 29.77
C ARG A 337 6.04 30.68 29.38
N GLN A 338 7.26 30.80 29.90
CA GLN A 338 8.32 29.81 29.67
C GLN A 338 7.99 28.45 30.30
N LEU A 339 7.42 28.46 31.51
CA LEU A 339 7.00 27.25 32.21
C LEU A 339 5.89 26.53 31.45
N THR A 340 4.89 27.27 30.99
CA THR A 340 3.80 26.76 30.15
C THR A 340 4.35 26.12 28.88
N SER A 341 5.29 26.78 28.19
CA SER A 341 5.93 26.22 26.99
C SER A 341 6.65 24.89 27.25
N LEU A 342 7.32 24.75 28.41
CA LEU A 342 8.01 23.50 28.78
C LEU A 342 7.02 22.41 29.20
N GLU A 343 5.87 22.77 29.77
CA GLU A 343 4.80 21.84 30.08
C GLU A 343 4.10 21.29 28.84
N ILE A 344 3.97 22.10 27.76
CA ILE A 344 3.51 21.64 26.44
C ILE A 344 4.46 20.56 25.91
N GLU A 345 5.75 20.86 25.90
CA GLU A 345 6.77 19.93 25.41
C GLU A 345 6.80 18.63 26.24
N ARG A 346 6.66 18.74 27.57
CA ARG A 346 6.59 17.57 28.45
C ARG A 346 5.37 16.69 28.18
N ASN A 347 4.21 17.29 27.92
CA ASN A 347 3.01 16.52 27.59
C ASN A 347 3.13 15.82 26.24
N TYR A 348 3.74 16.47 25.27
CA TYR A 348 4.06 15.84 23.99
C TYR A 348 4.99 14.63 24.17
N ILE A 349 5.99 14.73 25.03
CA ILE A 349 6.86 13.59 25.39
C ILE A 349 6.04 12.43 25.98
N ASN A 350 5.13 12.71 26.91
CA ASN A 350 4.27 11.68 27.51
C ASN A 350 3.37 11.00 26.46
N TYR A 351 2.80 11.78 25.54
CA TYR A 351 2.01 11.27 24.43
C TYR A 351 2.84 10.30 23.55
N ILE A 352 4.08 10.67 23.23
CA ILE A 352 5.01 9.78 22.50
C ILE A 352 5.36 8.54 23.33
N GLU A 353 5.61 8.68 24.63
CA GLU A 353 5.93 7.52 25.48
C GLU A 353 4.77 6.52 25.55
N ASP A 354 3.54 7.00 25.67
CA ASP A 354 2.34 6.15 25.68
C ASP A 354 2.15 5.45 24.32
N TYR A 355 2.33 6.19 23.23
CA TYR A 355 2.38 5.63 21.88
C TYR A 355 3.45 4.51 21.75
N LEU A 356 4.65 4.73 22.30
CA LEU A 356 5.75 3.77 22.27
C LEU A 356 5.56 2.55 23.19
N ARG A 357 4.58 2.57 24.10
CA ARG A 357 4.30 1.47 25.05
C ARG A 357 3.15 0.57 24.60
N GLY A 358 2.24 1.04 23.74
CA GLY A 358 1.06 0.28 23.33
C GLY A 358 1.34 -0.81 22.30
N ASP A 359 1.02 -2.08 22.62
CA ASP A 359 0.81 -3.17 21.66
C ASP A 359 -0.57 -3.11 20.97
N GLN A 360 -1.46 -2.23 21.46
CA GLN A 360 -2.87 -2.08 21.07
C GLN A 360 -3.08 -1.28 19.78
N PHE A 361 -2.01 -0.69 19.25
CA PHE A 361 -2.03 0.22 18.12
C PHE A 361 -1.73 -0.52 16.80
N GLN A 362 -2.41 -1.66 16.60
CA GLN A 362 -2.22 -2.50 15.42
C GLN A 362 -2.82 -1.90 14.13
N ASP A 363 -3.71 -0.91 14.27
CA ASP A 363 -4.51 -0.37 13.16
C ASP A 363 -4.32 1.15 12.94
N ASP A 364 -3.07 1.60 12.78
CA ASP A 364 -2.65 2.99 12.44
C ASP A 364 -2.69 4.03 13.56
N PRO A 365 -1.51 4.43 14.08
CA PRO A 365 -1.40 5.69 14.81
C PRO A 365 -0.31 6.56 14.20
N VAL A 366 -0.73 7.68 13.62
CA VAL A 366 0.20 8.67 13.09
C VAL A 366 0.51 9.71 14.16
N ILE A 367 1.80 9.87 14.48
CA ILE A 367 2.30 10.83 15.46
C ILE A 367 2.17 12.26 14.89
N PRO A 368 1.53 13.20 15.60
CA PRO A 368 1.54 14.62 15.22
C PRO A 368 2.98 15.17 15.16
N MET A 369 3.46 15.55 13.97
CA MET A 369 4.88 15.85 13.69
C MET A 369 5.41 17.21 14.19
N THR A 370 4.66 17.98 14.98
CA THR A 370 4.93 19.44 15.10
C THR A 370 5.72 19.89 16.32
N LEU A 371 6.09 19.00 17.25
CA LEU A 371 6.53 19.41 18.60
C LEU A 371 7.84 18.79 19.10
N GLY A 372 8.60 18.10 18.24
CA GLY A 372 9.88 17.51 18.61
C GLY A 372 11.04 18.52 18.60
N ASP A 373 12.05 18.28 19.44
CA ASP A 373 13.38 18.83 19.19
C ASP A 373 13.93 18.27 17.85
N GLY A 374 14.78 19.01 17.15
CA GLY A 374 15.24 18.64 15.79
C GLY A 374 15.97 17.28 15.69
N THR A 375 16.30 16.65 16.82
CA THR A 375 16.85 15.28 16.90
C THR A 375 15.77 14.22 17.04
N SER A 376 14.76 14.45 17.88
CA SER A 376 13.64 13.54 18.09
C SER A 376 12.72 13.51 16.88
N GLN A 377 12.53 14.66 16.23
CA GLN A 377 11.76 14.75 15.00
C GLN A 377 12.27 13.79 13.94
N LYS A 378 13.59 13.69 13.78
CA LYS A 378 14.20 12.75 12.81
C LYS A 378 13.94 11.29 13.13
N ILE A 379 13.91 10.92 14.41
CA ILE A 379 13.63 9.55 14.82
C ILE A 379 12.13 9.24 14.63
N ILE A 380 11.25 10.22 14.88
CA ILE A 380 9.81 10.15 14.63
C ILE A 380 9.54 9.93 13.14
N ASP A 381 10.18 10.71 12.26
CA ASP A 381 10.02 10.60 10.81
C ASP A 381 10.40 9.19 10.32
N GLN A 382 11.56 8.69 10.75
CA GLN A 382 12.05 7.34 10.41
C GLN A 382 11.15 6.23 10.96
N LEU A 383 10.60 6.42 12.16
CA LEU A 383 9.71 5.44 12.78
C LEU A 383 8.37 5.40 12.04
N ALA A 384 7.79 6.55 11.71
CA ALA A 384 6.55 6.66 10.95
C ALA A 384 6.67 6.02 9.56
N GLU A 385 7.81 6.23 8.89
CA GLU A 385 8.14 5.59 7.62
C GLU A 385 8.16 4.06 7.72
N LEU A 386 8.87 3.50 8.71
CA LEU A 386 8.96 2.05 8.89
C LEU A 386 7.62 1.43 9.33
N GLU A 387 6.83 2.10 10.16
CA GLU A 387 5.52 1.62 10.58
C GLU A 387 4.51 1.67 9.42
N SER A 388 4.52 2.71 8.59
CA SER A 388 3.72 2.76 7.35
C SER A 388 4.11 1.64 6.38
N ARG A 389 5.41 1.41 6.22
CA ARG A 389 5.92 0.28 5.42
C ARG A 389 5.45 -1.05 6.01
N LYS A 390 5.39 -1.20 7.33
CA LYS A 390 4.90 -2.40 8.01
C LYS A 390 3.42 -2.63 7.77
N ALA A 391 2.61 -1.59 7.94
CA ALA A 391 1.18 -1.62 7.69
C ALA A 391 0.88 -1.98 6.23
N SER A 392 1.63 -1.41 5.28
CA SER A 392 1.49 -1.73 3.86
C SER A 392 1.81 -3.19 3.54
N LEU A 393 2.71 -3.83 4.28
CA LEU A 393 3.04 -5.25 4.15
C LEU A 393 2.03 -6.17 4.86
N GLY A 394 0.93 -5.63 5.39
CA GLY A 394 0.01 -6.28 6.31
C GLY A 394 -0.65 -7.57 5.83
N ILE A 395 -0.73 -8.52 6.78
CA ILE A 395 -1.65 -9.67 6.94
C ILE A 395 -1.21 -11.05 6.40
N THR A 396 -0.33 -11.17 5.40
CA THR A 396 0.01 -12.52 4.83
C THR A 396 1.46 -12.96 4.95
N ALA A 397 2.38 -12.05 5.24
CA ALA A 397 3.74 -12.44 5.54
C ALA A 397 3.79 -12.93 6.98
N SER A 398 3.83 -14.26 7.15
CA SER A 398 4.18 -14.91 8.41
C SER A 398 5.37 -14.18 9.06
N GLU A 399 5.40 -14.11 10.40
CA GLU A 399 6.55 -13.63 11.20
C GLU A 399 7.91 -14.20 10.73
N ALA A 400 7.89 -15.30 9.97
CA ALA A 400 9.05 -15.91 9.33
C ALA A 400 9.63 -15.17 8.10
N ASN A 401 8.99 -14.12 7.56
CA ASN A 401 9.55 -13.36 6.43
C ASN A 401 10.80 -12.58 6.88
N PRO A 402 12.01 -12.85 6.33
CA PRO A 402 13.24 -12.18 6.73
C PRO A 402 13.21 -10.65 6.59
N VAL A 403 12.43 -10.12 5.64
CA VAL A 403 12.25 -8.68 5.43
C VAL A 403 11.45 -8.06 6.58
N LEU A 404 10.34 -8.68 6.97
CA LEU A 404 9.54 -8.23 8.12
C LEU A 404 10.30 -8.37 9.43
N LYS A 405 11.07 -9.45 9.60
CA LYS A 405 11.93 -9.62 10.78
C LYS A 405 12.94 -8.49 10.89
N ASN A 406 13.67 -8.19 9.81
CA ASN A 406 14.63 -7.10 9.80
C ASN A 406 13.95 -5.74 10.08
N MET A 407 12.76 -5.51 9.53
CA MET A 407 12.02 -4.28 9.75
C MET A 407 11.50 -4.15 11.19
N ASN A 408 11.00 -5.23 11.78
CA ASN A 408 10.60 -5.25 13.20
C ASN A 408 11.81 -4.99 14.12
N GLU A 409 12.99 -5.52 13.80
CA GLU A 409 14.23 -5.22 14.52
C GLU A 409 14.61 -3.73 14.40
N GLN A 410 14.49 -3.14 13.20
CA GLN A 410 14.73 -1.71 13.00
C GLN A 410 13.71 -0.83 13.74
N ILE A 411 12.42 -1.17 13.69
CA ILE A 411 11.37 -0.49 14.44
C ILE A 411 11.65 -0.56 15.94
N GLY A 412 11.97 -1.75 16.46
CA GLY A 412 12.32 -1.92 17.88
C GLY A 412 13.53 -1.09 18.29
N TYR A 413 14.56 -1.03 17.44
CA TYR A 413 15.72 -0.18 17.65
C TYR A 413 15.37 1.31 17.66
N LEU A 414 14.59 1.80 16.69
CA LEU A 414 14.16 3.19 16.62
C LEU A 414 13.24 3.56 17.80
N LYS A 415 12.30 2.68 18.20
CA LYS A 415 11.46 2.89 19.39
C LYS A 415 12.31 3.03 20.65
N SER A 416 13.34 2.17 20.81
CA SER A 416 14.27 2.25 21.94
C SER A 416 15.06 3.56 21.94
N ARG A 417 15.60 3.96 20.77
CA ARG A 417 16.31 5.23 20.61
C ARG A 417 15.43 6.44 20.84
N LEU A 418 14.19 6.41 20.36
CA LEU A 418 13.22 7.49 20.58
C LEU A 418 12.92 7.61 22.07
N ARG A 419 12.71 6.49 22.76
CA ARG A 419 12.49 6.47 24.22
C ARG A 419 13.69 7.05 24.98
N GLU A 420 14.92 6.69 24.60
CA GLU A 420 16.13 7.25 25.22
C GLU A 420 16.28 8.75 24.94
N ALA A 421 15.98 9.20 23.71
CA ALA A 421 15.97 10.61 23.36
C ALA A 421 14.91 11.39 24.15
N MET A 422 13.68 10.88 24.21
CA MET A 422 12.55 11.44 24.95
C MET A 422 12.87 11.57 26.44
N LYS A 423 13.45 10.52 27.05
CA LYS A 423 13.91 10.56 28.44
C LYS A 423 14.95 11.66 28.66
N GLY A 424 15.90 11.81 27.75
CA GLY A 424 16.89 12.88 27.81
C GLY A 424 16.28 14.29 27.69
N VAL A 425 15.22 14.46 26.90
CA VAL A 425 14.48 15.73 26.82
C VAL A 425 13.69 15.96 28.11
N GLU A 426 13.01 14.94 28.64
CA GLU A 426 12.24 14.99 29.88
C GLU A 426 13.11 15.38 31.08
N GLU A 427 14.29 14.79 31.22
CA GLU A 427 15.26 15.14 32.28
C GLU A 427 15.75 16.60 32.16
N ARG A 428 15.98 17.09 30.94
CA ARG A 428 16.35 18.51 30.71
C ARG A 428 15.20 19.46 31.02
N ASN A 429 13.99 19.11 30.60
CA ASN A 429 12.81 19.96 30.79
C ASN A 429 12.36 19.98 32.25
N SER A 430 12.38 18.84 32.94
CA SER A 430 12.08 18.77 34.37
C SER A 430 13.07 19.60 35.20
N ALA A 431 14.37 19.57 34.88
CA ALA A 431 15.36 20.42 35.53
C ALA A 431 15.11 21.94 35.28
N ARG A 432 14.71 22.32 34.06
CA ARG A 432 14.34 23.70 33.72
C ARG A 432 13.06 24.14 34.44
N ILE A 433 12.02 23.32 34.44
CA ILE A 433 10.77 23.57 35.16
C ILE A 433 11.06 23.77 36.65
N ALA A 434 11.84 22.89 37.28
CA ALA A 434 12.19 23.00 38.69
C ALA A 434 12.95 24.30 39.00
N LYS A 435 13.84 24.74 38.10
CA LYS A 435 14.55 26.01 38.22
C LYS A 435 13.60 27.21 38.09
N LEU A 436 12.76 27.24 37.06
CA LEU A 436 11.80 28.33 36.83
C LEU A 436 10.78 28.43 37.98
N GLN A 437 10.25 27.30 38.47
CA GLN A 437 9.37 27.28 39.64
C GLN A 437 10.05 27.81 40.90
N LYS A 438 11.36 27.56 41.07
CA LYS A 438 12.12 28.12 42.20
C LYS A 438 12.29 29.64 42.06
N GLU A 439 12.56 30.12 40.85
CA GLU A 439 12.63 31.56 40.56
C GLU A 439 11.28 32.25 40.77
N LEU A 440 10.19 31.63 40.30
CA LEU A 440 8.81 32.09 40.49
C LEU A 440 8.48 32.25 41.98
N ARG A 441 8.69 31.19 42.79
CA ARG A 441 8.44 31.23 44.24
C ARG A 441 9.25 32.31 44.95
N ASN A 442 10.50 32.54 44.53
CA ASN A 442 11.32 33.60 45.11
C ASN A 442 10.75 34.99 44.76
N LEU A 443 10.31 35.19 43.52
CA LEU A 443 9.69 36.45 43.09
C LEU A 443 8.36 36.69 43.79
N GLU A 444 7.51 35.67 43.93
CA GLU A 444 6.26 35.71 44.69
C GLU A 444 6.51 36.04 46.17
N SER A 445 7.51 35.40 46.80
CA SER A 445 7.90 35.70 48.19
C SER A 445 8.36 37.16 48.34
N ASN A 446 9.24 37.62 47.45
CA ASN A 446 9.73 39.01 47.46
C ASN A 446 8.61 40.03 47.19
N LEU A 447 7.60 39.66 46.40
CA LEU A 447 6.42 40.47 46.15
C LEU A 447 5.51 40.52 47.40
N SER A 448 5.35 39.40 48.11
CA SER A 448 4.53 39.30 49.33
C SER A 448 5.14 40.01 50.55
N GLU A 449 6.45 40.21 50.57
CA GLU A 449 7.18 40.94 51.61
C GLU A 449 7.17 42.47 51.41
N LEU A 450 6.62 42.98 50.30
CA LEU A 450 6.46 44.41 50.10
C LEU A 450 5.43 44.97 51.09
N PRO A 451 5.79 45.99 51.90
CA PRO A 451 4.89 46.52 52.91
C PRO A 451 3.66 47.18 52.28
N GLU A 452 2.48 46.92 52.88
CA GLU A 452 1.29 47.75 52.68
C GLU A 452 1.64 49.18 53.15
N GLN A 453 1.62 50.15 52.23
CA GLN A 453 1.77 51.57 52.58
C GLN A 453 0.48 52.32 52.31
#